data_AF-A0A7D9JK90-F1
#
_entry.id   AF-A0A7D9JK90-F1
#
_cell.length_a   1.000
_cell.length_b   1.000
_cell.length_c   1.000
_cell.angle_alpha   90.00
_cell.angle_beta   90.00
_cell.angle_gamma   90.00
#
_symmetry.space_group_name_H-M   'P 1'
#
loop_
_entity.id
_entity.type
_entity.pdbx_description
1 polymer ?
#
loop_
_entity_poly.entity_id
_entity_poly.type
_entity_poly.pdbx_seq_one_letter_code
_entity_poly.pdbx_strand_id
1 'polypeptide(L)'
;MRCLFNLTKFNNVQTDCLIYNNDNPRSALKQQIENTVVEHLSTLKEQNTIMKHARQVASPKHITMWDNICRQMPKNIFVFARQALIYSLPNNSNLYRWGKSDNPSCELCYSNKPTQLHMLSACPVSADEGRYTWRHDSILYTLLHYLSQLRKYGFRIYADLDNFDNPNEFFHSFRPDIVLIKDDRIFILELTCCFETNSEKSRNLKISKYRDIQNDCKKRFRHWRKIFVEFTTLGLVTKHIDDLYSVFKNTNINYKRMIEKCMEVAMRASFYIYVRRNKQWTSPPILKFY
;
A
#
# COMPACT_ATOMS: atom_id res chain seq x y z
N MET A 1 32.76 8.69 -45.82
CA MET A 1 32.18 7.34 -45.65
C MET A 1 32.90 6.46 -44.63
N ARG A 2 34.23 6.22 -44.72
CA ARG A 2 34.96 5.37 -43.74
C ARG A 2 34.88 5.83 -42.27
N CYS A 3 34.87 7.13 -42.02
CA CYS A 3 34.76 7.70 -40.67
C CYS A 3 33.38 7.43 -40.05
N LEU A 4 32.29 7.60 -40.84
CA LEU A 4 30.93 7.30 -40.40
C LEU A 4 30.75 5.81 -40.10
N PHE A 5 31.28 4.94 -40.97
CA PHE A 5 31.26 3.49 -40.75
C PHE A 5 31.98 3.09 -39.46
N ASN A 6 33.18 3.61 -39.19
CA ASN A 6 33.89 3.31 -37.95
C ASN A 6 33.17 3.80 -36.70
N LEU A 7 32.44 4.92 -36.79
CA LEU A 7 31.63 5.46 -35.69
C LEU A 7 30.33 4.67 -35.45
N THR A 8 29.79 3.98 -36.46
CA THR A 8 28.52 3.25 -36.35
C THR A 8 28.64 1.73 -36.36
N LYS A 9 29.79 1.15 -36.75
CA LYS A 9 29.92 -0.31 -36.95
C LYS A 9 29.66 -1.12 -35.68
N PHE A 10 29.79 -0.50 -34.51
CA PHE A 10 29.58 -1.14 -33.22
C PHE A 10 28.25 -0.78 -32.55
N ASN A 11 27.54 0.25 -33.03
CA ASN A 11 26.33 0.77 -32.37
C ASN A 11 25.21 -0.26 -32.29
N ASN A 12 25.15 -1.18 -33.26
CA ASN A 12 24.13 -2.21 -33.34
C ASN A 12 24.68 -3.62 -33.08
N VAL A 13 25.97 -3.79 -32.77
CA VAL A 13 26.59 -5.14 -32.67
C VAL A 13 25.90 -6.00 -31.62
N GLN A 14 25.53 -5.44 -30.47
CA GLN A 14 24.76 -6.21 -29.47
C GLN A 14 23.37 -6.59 -29.98
N THR A 15 22.68 -5.67 -30.65
CA THR A 15 21.35 -5.89 -31.22
C THR A 15 21.39 -6.95 -32.34
N ASP A 16 22.39 -6.87 -33.20
CA ASP A 16 22.65 -7.80 -34.30
C ASP A 16 23.03 -9.19 -33.73
N CYS A 17 23.90 -9.26 -32.72
CA CYS A 17 24.22 -10.51 -32.01
C CYS A 17 22.98 -11.17 -31.40
N LEU A 18 22.05 -10.39 -30.83
CA LEU A 18 20.78 -10.95 -30.33
C LEU A 18 19.92 -11.54 -31.45
N ILE A 19 19.94 -10.95 -32.65
CA ILE A 19 19.19 -11.42 -33.81
C ILE A 19 19.76 -12.72 -34.36
N TYR A 20 21.08 -12.84 -34.43
CA TYR A 20 21.73 -14.01 -35.00
C TYR A 20 21.86 -15.20 -34.03
N ASN A 21 21.89 -14.96 -32.72
CA ASN A 21 22.21 -15.99 -31.72
C ASN A 21 21.02 -16.44 -30.87
N ASN A 22 19.79 -15.98 -31.15
CA ASN A 22 18.60 -16.40 -30.41
C ASN A 22 17.52 -16.91 -31.35
N ASP A 23 16.88 -18.02 -31.00
CA ASP A 23 15.74 -18.59 -31.73
C ASP A 23 14.51 -17.64 -31.74
N ASN A 24 14.46 -16.70 -30.80
CA ASN A 24 13.45 -15.64 -30.76
C ASN A 24 14.09 -14.26 -30.50
N PRO A 25 14.62 -13.61 -31.56
CA PRO A 25 15.29 -12.30 -31.48
C PRO A 25 14.48 -11.21 -30.80
N ARG A 26 13.16 -11.18 -31.03
CA ARG A 26 12.27 -10.15 -30.49
C ARG A 26 12.13 -10.27 -28.98
N SER A 27 12.01 -11.50 -28.48
CA SER A 27 11.98 -11.77 -27.04
C SER A 27 13.31 -11.42 -26.38
N ALA A 28 14.43 -11.81 -27.01
CA ALA A 28 15.77 -11.54 -26.52
C ALA A 28 16.07 -10.02 -26.43
N LEU A 29 15.68 -9.27 -27.46
CA LEU A 29 15.80 -7.81 -27.47
C LEU A 29 14.96 -7.14 -26.38
N LYS A 30 13.71 -7.58 -26.22
CA LYS A 30 12.83 -7.09 -25.15
C LYS A 30 13.45 -7.33 -23.77
N GLN A 31 13.98 -8.54 -23.54
CA GLN A 31 14.64 -8.88 -22.28
C GLN A 31 15.88 -8.03 -22.03
N GLN A 32 16.72 -7.79 -23.05
CA GLN A 32 17.89 -6.94 -22.90
C GLN A 32 17.50 -5.50 -22.53
N ILE A 33 16.51 -4.92 -23.22
CA ILE A 33 16.00 -3.57 -22.90
C ILE A 33 15.48 -3.52 -21.46
N GLU A 34 14.68 -4.51 -21.06
CA GLU A 34 14.16 -4.60 -19.69
C GLU A 34 15.30 -4.69 -18.66
N ASN A 35 16.32 -5.50 -18.92
CA ASN A 35 17.49 -5.64 -18.04
C ASN A 35 18.26 -4.31 -17.93
N THR A 36 18.56 -3.65 -19.05
CA THR A 36 19.25 -2.35 -19.04
C THR A 36 18.47 -1.28 -18.29
N VAL A 37 17.14 -1.23 -18.47
CA VAL A 37 16.28 -0.31 -17.74
C VAL A 37 16.27 -0.63 -16.25
N VAL A 38 16.17 -1.90 -15.86
CA VAL A 38 16.20 -2.32 -14.46
C VAL A 38 17.54 -2.00 -13.81
N GLU A 39 18.65 -2.26 -14.49
CA GLU A 39 20.01 -1.94 -14.04
C GLU A 39 20.15 -0.43 -13.84
N HIS A 40 19.78 0.38 -14.83
CA HIS A 40 19.84 1.83 -14.72
C HIS A 40 18.98 2.36 -13.57
N LEU A 41 17.71 1.94 -13.50
CA LEU A 41 16.82 2.31 -12.39
C LEU A 41 17.41 1.91 -11.05
N SER A 42 18.09 0.75 -10.96
CA SER A 42 18.68 0.29 -9.70
C SER A 42 19.76 1.22 -9.15
N THR A 43 20.44 1.97 -10.03
CA THR A 43 21.45 2.97 -9.66
C THR A 43 20.87 4.27 -9.12
N LEU A 44 19.59 4.56 -9.38
CA LEU A 44 18.94 5.80 -8.97
C LEU A 44 18.61 5.77 -7.47
N LYS A 45 19.33 6.58 -6.69
CA LYS A 45 19.21 6.63 -5.22
C LYS A 45 17.78 6.88 -4.74
N GLU A 46 17.07 7.82 -5.35
CA GLU A 46 15.72 8.19 -4.93
C GLU A 46 14.68 7.26 -5.58
N GLN A 47 14.64 7.23 -6.93
CA GLN A 47 13.59 6.59 -7.74
C GLN A 47 13.47 5.08 -7.51
N ASN A 48 14.56 4.41 -7.10
CA ASN A 48 14.54 2.97 -6.83
C ASN A 48 14.05 2.62 -5.41
N THR A 49 13.98 3.60 -4.50
CA THR A 49 13.76 3.32 -3.07
C THR A 49 12.46 2.56 -2.83
N ILE A 50 11.34 3.05 -3.35
CA ILE A 50 10.03 2.41 -3.15
C ILE A 50 9.98 1.04 -3.84
N MET A 51 10.55 0.91 -5.04
CA MET A 51 10.56 -0.36 -5.77
C MET A 51 11.39 -1.42 -5.06
N LYS A 52 12.57 -1.05 -4.53
CA LYS A 52 13.41 -1.93 -3.71
C LYS A 52 12.66 -2.39 -2.47
N HIS A 53 12.01 -1.47 -1.76
CA HIS A 53 11.22 -1.79 -0.57
C HIS A 53 10.03 -2.70 -0.90
N ALA A 54 9.30 -2.41 -1.98
CA ALA A 54 8.18 -3.22 -2.44
C ALA A 54 8.59 -4.67 -2.70
N ARG A 55 9.75 -4.90 -3.33
CA ARG A 55 10.31 -6.25 -3.56
C ARG A 55 10.72 -6.98 -2.28
N GLN A 56 11.04 -6.26 -1.22
CA GLN A 56 11.42 -6.86 0.08
C GLN A 56 10.20 -7.30 0.89
N VAL A 57 9.14 -6.48 0.87
CA VAL A 57 7.98 -6.66 1.76
C VAL A 57 6.79 -7.39 1.12
N ALA A 58 6.66 -7.36 -0.21
CA ALA A 58 5.58 -8.01 -0.94
C ALA A 58 6.09 -9.23 -1.71
N SER A 59 5.24 -10.25 -1.86
CA SER A 59 5.55 -11.40 -2.70
C SER A 59 5.33 -11.05 -4.18
N PRO A 60 5.96 -11.78 -5.14
CA PRO A 60 5.74 -11.55 -6.57
C PRO A 60 4.26 -11.57 -6.97
N LYS A 61 3.47 -12.50 -6.37
CA LYS A 61 2.01 -12.57 -6.56
C LYS A 61 1.31 -11.26 -6.18
N HIS A 62 1.66 -10.67 -5.03
CA HIS A 62 1.06 -9.42 -4.57
C HIS A 62 1.51 -8.22 -5.38
N ILE A 63 2.74 -8.20 -5.88
CA ILE A 63 3.23 -7.15 -6.80
C ILE A 63 2.47 -7.23 -8.14
N THR A 64 2.30 -8.42 -8.71
CA THR A 64 1.52 -8.60 -9.95
C THR A 64 0.05 -8.21 -9.75
N MET A 65 -0.55 -8.59 -8.62
CA MET A 65 -1.90 -8.16 -8.27
C MET A 65 -2.00 -6.64 -8.19
N TRP A 66 -1.06 -5.99 -7.50
CA TRP A 66 -1.00 -4.53 -7.39
C TRP A 66 -0.88 -3.85 -8.76
N ASP A 67 0.02 -4.32 -9.61
CA ASP A 67 0.22 -3.76 -10.95
C ASP A 67 -1.04 -3.89 -11.83
N ASN A 68 -1.73 -5.03 -11.76
CA ASN A 68 -3.01 -5.21 -12.45
C ASN A 68 -4.08 -4.21 -11.99
N ILE A 69 -4.20 -3.98 -10.68
CA ILE A 69 -5.15 -2.99 -10.14
C ILE A 69 -4.73 -1.57 -10.55
N CYS A 70 -3.45 -1.23 -10.45
CA CYS A 70 -2.92 0.07 -10.83
C CYS A 70 -3.24 0.40 -12.30
N ARG A 71 -3.03 -0.55 -13.23
CA ARG A 71 -3.35 -0.38 -14.66
C ARG A 71 -4.84 -0.20 -14.96
N GLN A 72 -5.72 -0.70 -14.09
CA GLN A 72 -7.18 -0.56 -14.21
C GLN A 72 -7.69 0.74 -13.57
N MET A 73 -6.85 1.48 -12.84
CA MET A 73 -7.25 2.75 -12.25
C MET A 73 -7.52 3.82 -13.33
N PRO A 74 -8.42 4.78 -13.04
CA PRO A 74 -8.56 5.98 -13.86
C PRO A 74 -7.21 6.66 -14.13
N LYS A 75 -7.05 7.25 -15.32
CA LYS A 75 -5.77 7.81 -15.81
C LYS A 75 -5.07 8.73 -14.80
N ASN A 76 -5.82 9.57 -14.10
CA ASN A 76 -5.28 10.48 -13.08
C ASN A 76 -4.68 9.73 -11.87
N ILE A 77 -5.33 8.68 -11.38
CA ILE A 77 -4.84 7.86 -10.26
C ILE A 77 -3.66 7.01 -10.71
N PHE A 78 -3.72 6.44 -11.91
CA PHE A 78 -2.60 5.71 -12.49
C PHE A 78 -1.34 6.59 -12.58
N VAL A 79 -1.46 7.80 -13.15
CA VAL A 79 -0.35 8.76 -13.24
C VAL A 79 0.17 9.15 -11.85
N PHE A 80 -0.73 9.41 -10.90
CA PHE A 80 -0.37 9.66 -9.50
C PHE A 80 0.47 8.52 -8.93
N ALA A 81 0.00 7.27 -9.04
CA ALA A 81 0.70 6.12 -8.48
C ALA A 81 2.07 5.90 -9.14
N ARG A 82 2.17 6.08 -10.46
CA ARG A 82 3.43 5.97 -11.20
C ARG A 82 4.44 7.05 -10.82
N GLN A 83 3.99 8.29 -10.67
CA GLN A 83 4.86 9.39 -10.23
C GLN A 83 5.30 9.20 -8.77
N ALA A 84 4.37 8.77 -7.92
CA ALA A 84 4.63 8.51 -6.51
C ALA A 84 5.66 7.40 -6.32
N LEU A 85 5.59 6.34 -7.12
CA LEU A 85 6.50 5.20 -7.08
C LEU A 85 7.98 5.61 -7.29
N ILE A 86 8.22 6.68 -8.04
CA ILE A 86 9.57 7.16 -8.40
C ILE A 86 9.90 8.52 -7.76
N TYR A 87 9.18 8.92 -6.70
CA TYR A 87 9.35 10.22 -6.04
C TYR A 87 9.28 11.44 -6.98
N SER A 88 8.48 11.36 -8.03
CA SER A 88 8.23 12.45 -8.98
C SER A 88 6.86 13.09 -8.83
N LEU A 89 6.18 12.87 -7.70
CA LEU A 89 4.96 13.64 -7.41
C LEU A 89 5.27 15.12 -7.21
N PRO A 90 4.48 16.04 -7.78
CA PRO A 90 4.49 17.45 -7.41
C PRO A 90 4.20 17.64 -5.92
N ASN A 91 5.26 17.88 -5.14
CA ASN A 91 5.22 18.27 -3.75
C ASN A 91 6.18 19.45 -3.57
N ASN A 92 6.04 20.26 -2.52
CA ASN A 92 6.80 21.52 -2.43
C ASN A 92 8.33 21.28 -2.38
N SER A 93 8.79 20.13 -1.87
CA SER A 93 10.21 19.75 -1.93
C SER A 93 10.67 19.51 -3.38
N ASN A 94 9.87 18.76 -4.15
CA ASN A 94 10.13 18.52 -5.57
C ASN A 94 9.98 19.78 -6.42
N LEU A 95 8.93 20.57 -6.20
CA LEU A 95 8.69 21.81 -6.95
C LEU A 95 9.81 22.82 -6.73
N TYR A 96 10.31 22.95 -5.49
CA TYR A 96 11.49 23.77 -5.19
C TYR A 96 12.73 23.22 -5.92
N ARG A 97 12.98 21.91 -5.81
CA ARG A 97 14.09 21.25 -6.53
C ARG A 97 14.03 21.43 -8.05
N TRP A 98 12.84 21.53 -8.63
CA TRP A 98 12.64 21.72 -10.06
C TRP A 98 12.60 23.20 -10.50
N GLY A 99 12.81 24.15 -9.58
CA GLY A 99 12.71 25.59 -9.87
C GLY A 99 11.30 26.03 -10.29
N LYS A 100 10.26 25.36 -9.77
CA LYS A 100 8.84 25.66 -10.03
C LYS A 100 8.13 26.32 -8.86
N SER A 101 8.76 26.39 -7.70
CA SER A 101 8.27 27.06 -6.49
C SER A 101 9.44 27.63 -5.71
N ASP A 102 9.30 28.84 -5.19
CA ASP A 102 10.30 29.45 -4.30
C ASP A 102 10.10 29.02 -2.83
N ASN A 103 8.96 28.40 -2.51
CA ASN A 103 8.64 27.93 -1.17
C ASN A 103 8.88 26.41 -1.05
N PRO A 104 9.89 25.96 -0.26
CA PRO A 104 10.17 24.55 -0.02
C PRO A 104 9.34 23.96 1.13
N SER A 105 8.42 24.72 1.73
CA SER A 105 7.69 24.34 2.94
C SER A 105 6.30 23.79 2.64
N CYS A 106 5.76 23.00 3.56
CA CYS A 106 4.37 22.55 3.48
C CYS A 106 3.41 23.72 3.66
N GLU A 107 2.43 23.89 2.77
CA GLU A 107 1.39 24.93 2.91
C GLU A 107 0.41 24.71 4.07
N LEU A 108 0.24 23.47 4.55
CA LEU A 108 -0.68 23.16 5.65
C LEU A 108 -0.05 23.34 7.02
N CYS A 109 1.13 22.74 7.25
CA CYS A 109 1.75 22.70 8.56
C CYS A 109 3.10 23.42 8.63
N TYR A 110 3.46 24.14 7.56
CA TYR A 110 4.69 24.95 7.47
C TYR A 110 6.00 24.19 7.72
N SER A 111 5.98 22.85 7.64
CA SER A 111 7.18 22.04 7.76
C SER A 111 8.11 22.25 6.56
N ASN A 112 9.41 22.43 6.83
CA ASN A 112 10.46 22.55 5.80
C ASN A 112 10.84 21.21 5.13
N LYS A 113 10.09 20.13 5.41
CA LYS A 113 10.30 18.80 4.81
C LYS A 113 9.00 18.24 4.21
N PRO A 114 8.35 18.91 3.23
CA PRO A 114 7.11 18.47 2.62
C PRO A 114 7.35 17.38 1.57
N THR A 115 8.01 16.30 1.97
CA THR A 115 8.23 15.13 1.12
C THR A 115 6.92 14.41 0.82
N GLN A 116 6.96 13.48 -0.13
CA GLN A 116 5.82 12.61 -0.41
C GLN A 116 5.37 11.83 0.85
N LEU A 117 6.31 11.34 1.65
CA LEU A 117 6.03 10.68 2.94
C LEU A 117 5.27 11.63 3.87
N HIS A 118 5.74 12.87 4.00
CA HIS A 118 5.08 13.89 4.81
C HIS A 118 3.63 14.11 4.34
N MET A 119 3.42 14.34 3.05
CA MET A 119 2.09 14.61 2.51
C MET A 119 1.14 13.42 2.68
N LEU A 120 1.60 12.20 2.36
CA LEU A 120 0.72 11.04 2.29
C LEU A 120 0.51 10.34 3.63
N SER A 121 1.38 10.53 4.63
CA SER A 121 1.31 9.75 5.88
C SER A 121 1.83 10.42 7.15
N ALA A 122 2.44 11.62 7.12
CA ALA A 122 3.12 12.16 8.31
C ALA A 122 2.93 13.66 8.57
N CYS A 123 1.98 14.32 7.90
CA CYS A 123 1.66 15.70 8.21
C CYS A 123 0.79 15.77 9.47
N PRO A 124 1.20 16.53 10.50
CA PRO A 124 0.44 16.64 11.74
C PRO A 124 -0.95 17.24 11.50
N VAL A 125 -1.05 18.33 10.74
CA VAL A 125 -2.36 18.95 10.41
C VAL A 125 -3.29 17.96 9.69
N SER A 126 -2.80 17.13 8.77
CA SER A 126 -3.65 16.13 8.13
C SER A 126 -3.99 14.93 9.00
N ALA A 127 -3.16 14.62 10.00
CA ALA A 127 -3.52 13.65 11.02
C ALA A 127 -4.62 14.20 11.93
N ASP A 128 -4.47 15.43 12.40
CA ASP A 128 -5.42 16.12 13.29
C ASP A 128 -6.78 16.36 12.61
N GLU A 129 -6.78 16.73 11.32
CA GLU A 129 -8.00 16.83 10.51
C GLU A 129 -8.62 15.45 10.16
N GLY A 130 -8.00 14.34 10.56
CA GLY A 130 -8.53 13.00 10.35
C GLY A 130 -8.42 12.48 8.91
N ARG A 131 -7.56 13.06 8.06
CA ARG A 131 -7.42 12.62 6.65
C ARG A 131 -6.88 11.19 6.55
N TYR A 132 -5.90 10.85 7.39
CA TYR A 132 -5.32 9.51 7.42
C TYR A 132 -6.28 8.50 8.06
N THR A 133 -7.02 8.90 9.09
CA THR A 133 -8.11 8.12 9.68
C THR A 133 -9.19 7.82 8.64
N TRP A 134 -9.60 8.80 7.84
CA TRP A 134 -10.56 8.60 6.76
C TRP A 134 -10.09 7.56 5.71
N ARG A 135 -8.81 7.58 5.32
CA ARG A 135 -8.24 6.54 4.44
C ARG A 135 -8.25 5.18 5.12
N HIS A 136 -7.82 5.13 6.38
CA HIS A 136 -7.82 3.91 7.19
C HIS A 136 -9.22 3.29 7.26
N ASP A 137 -10.22 4.07 7.66
CA ASP A 137 -11.59 3.63 7.83
C ASP A 137 -12.23 3.23 6.51
N SER A 138 -11.88 3.89 5.41
CA SER A 138 -12.31 3.46 4.07
C SER A 138 -11.83 2.05 3.71
N ILE A 139 -10.57 1.72 4.04
CA ILE A 139 -10.06 0.36 3.85
C ILE A 139 -10.74 -0.60 4.84
N LEU A 140 -10.95 -0.17 6.09
CA LEU A 140 -11.54 -0.99 7.14
C LEU A 140 -13.01 -1.37 6.84
N TYR A 141 -13.82 -0.40 6.40
CA TYR A 141 -15.19 -0.66 5.93
C TYR A 141 -15.21 -1.58 4.70
N THR A 142 -14.20 -1.51 3.84
CA THR A 142 -14.05 -2.43 2.70
C THR A 142 -13.76 -3.86 3.16
N LEU A 143 -12.82 -4.04 4.10
CA LEU A 143 -12.58 -5.34 4.73
C LEU A 143 -13.84 -5.89 5.40
N LEU A 144 -14.53 -5.05 6.17
CA LEU A 144 -15.73 -5.46 6.92
C LEU A 144 -16.89 -5.87 6.04
N HIS A 145 -17.05 -5.30 4.85
CA HIS A 145 -18.06 -5.75 3.91
C HIS A 145 -17.91 -7.24 3.56
N TYR A 146 -16.67 -7.68 3.32
CA TYR A 146 -16.37 -9.08 3.02
C TYR A 146 -16.36 -9.94 4.28
N LEU A 147 -15.73 -9.47 5.37
CA LEU A 147 -15.70 -10.20 6.64
C LEU A 147 -17.10 -10.41 7.21
N SER A 148 -18.03 -9.48 7.01
CA SER A 148 -19.43 -9.62 7.47
C SER A 148 -20.14 -10.86 6.93
N GLN A 149 -19.71 -11.39 5.79
CA GLN A 149 -20.23 -12.62 5.23
C GLN A 149 -19.83 -13.86 6.06
N LEU A 150 -18.79 -13.77 6.89
CA LEU A 150 -18.37 -14.82 7.82
C LEU A 150 -19.43 -15.15 8.88
N ARG A 151 -20.40 -14.25 9.12
CA ARG A 151 -21.54 -14.52 10.01
C ARG A 151 -22.30 -15.78 9.61
N LYS A 152 -22.40 -16.06 8.30
CA LYS A 152 -23.03 -17.29 7.75
C LYS A 152 -22.30 -18.57 8.16
N TYR A 153 -21.05 -18.45 8.59
CA TYR A 153 -20.17 -19.55 8.99
C TYR A 153 -19.93 -19.58 10.51
N GLY A 154 -20.78 -18.90 11.28
CA GLY A 154 -20.77 -18.88 12.75
C GLY A 154 -19.82 -17.85 13.37
N PHE A 155 -19.25 -16.93 12.59
CA PHE A 155 -18.39 -15.88 13.15
C PHE A 155 -19.22 -14.73 13.74
N ARG A 156 -18.85 -14.29 14.95
CA ARG A 156 -19.23 -12.99 15.51
C ARG A 156 -18.15 -11.97 15.15
N ILE A 157 -18.55 -10.75 14.84
CA ILE A 157 -17.67 -9.72 14.25
C ILE A 157 -17.88 -8.43 15.01
N TYR A 158 -16.78 -7.92 15.53
CA TYR A 158 -16.68 -6.65 16.24
C TYR A 158 -15.69 -5.79 15.50
N ALA A 159 -15.93 -4.49 15.44
CA ALA A 159 -15.06 -3.58 14.75
C ALA A 159 -15.04 -2.22 15.43
N ASP A 160 -13.90 -1.54 15.30
CA ASP A 160 -13.72 -0.20 15.83
C ASP A 160 -14.29 0.88 14.90
N LEU A 161 -15.56 0.73 14.53
CA LEU A 161 -16.27 1.59 13.60
C LEU A 161 -17.74 1.70 14.00
N ASP A 162 -18.38 2.77 13.51
CA ASP A 162 -19.82 2.94 13.69
C ASP A 162 -20.60 1.78 13.05
N ASN A 163 -21.67 1.36 13.72
CA ASN A 163 -22.56 0.25 13.35
C ASN A 163 -22.01 -1.16 13.58
N PHE A 164 -20.93 -1.30 14.37
CA PHE A 164 -20.43 -2.59 14.83
C PHE A 164 -20.33 -2.61 16.36
N ASP A 165 -20.53 -3.79 16.94
CA ASP A 165 -20.18 -4.02 18.34
C ASP A 165 -18.69 -3.77 18.53
N ASN A 166 -18.32 -3.11 19.63
CA ASN A 166 -16.96 -2.59 19.79
C ASN A 166 -16.01 -3.64 20.39
N PRO A 167 -14.77 -3.79 19.85
CA PRO A 167 -13.74 -4.65 20.41
C PRO A 167 -13.40 -4.42 21.90
N ASN A 168 -13.67 -3.22 22.44
CA ASN A 168 -13.48 -2.89 23.86
C ASN A 168 -14.29 -3.78 24.81
N GLU A 169 -15.28 -4.54 24.33
CA GLU A 169 -15.95 -5.57 25.13
C GLU A 169 -15.00 -6.69 25.60
N PHE A 170 -13.91 -6.92 24.88
CA PHE A 170 -12.98 -8.01 25.14
C PHE A 170 -11.69 -7.55 25.80
N PHE A 171 -11.31 -6.28 25.68
CA PHE A 171 -10.02 -5.78 26.11
C PHE A 171 -10.19 -4.58 27.04
N HIS A 172 -9.31 -4.44 28.03
CA HIS A 172 -9.34 -3.33 28.98
C HIS A 172 -8.69 -2.08 28.41
N SER A 173 -7.52 -2.24 27.80
CA SER A 173 -6.65 -1.14 27.39
C SER A 173 -6.38 -1.14 25.88
N PHE A 174 -6.57 -2.28 25.22
CA PHE A 174 -6.38 -2.40 23.78
C PHE A 174 -7.66 -2.18 22.99
N ARG A 175 -7.53 -1.48 21.87
CA ARG A 175 -8.59 -1.24 20.90
C ARG A 175 -8.11 -1.68 19.52
N PRO A 176 -8.15 -3.00 19.21
CA PRO A 176 -7.84 -3.49 17.88
C PRO A 176 -8.93 -3.10 16.89
N ASP A 177 -8.60 -3.00 15.60
CA ASP A 177 -9.55 -2.53 14.60
C ASP A 177 -10.71 -3.51 14.37
N ILE A 178 -10.42 -4.83 14.39
CA ILE A 178 -11.44 -5.88 14.21
C ILE A 178 -11.16 -7.05 15.16
N VAL A 179 -12.23 -7.61 15.74
CA VAL A 179 -12.20 -8.88 16.46
C VAL A 179 -13.20 -9.84 15.82
N LEU A 180 -12.73 -11.03 15.46
CA LEU A 180 -13.57 -12.12 14.97
C LEU A 180 -13.57 -13.24 16.01
N ILE A 181 -14.74 -13.77 16.33
CA ILE A 181 -14.90 -14.89 17.25
C ILE A 181 -15.65 -16.00 16.56
N LYS A 182 -15.12 -17.22 16.65
CA LYS A 182 -15.82 -18.43 16.24
C LYS A 182 -15.53 -19.53 17.25
N ASP A 183 -16.59 -20.05 17.85
CA ASP A 183 -16.50 -21.01 18.96
C ASP A 183 -15.57 -20.44 20.06
N ASP A 184 -14.56 -21.20 20.48
CA ASP A 184 -13.55 -20.80 21.48
C ASP A 184 -12.23 -20.31 20.83
N ARG A 185 -12.36 -19.59 19.70
CA ARG A 185 -11.25 -19.00 18.94
C ARG A 185 -11.48 -17.50 18.76
N ILE A 186 -10.45 -16.72 19.07
CA ILE A 186 -10.43 -15.26 18.84
C ILE A 186 -9.35 -14.89 17.82
N PHE A 187 -9.74 -14.08 16.84
CA PHE A 187 -8.85 -13.50 15.83
C PHE A 187 -8.87 -11.99 16.01
N ILE A 188 -7.69 -11.40 16.19
CA ILE A 188 -7.49 -9.97 16.41
C ILE A 188 -6.83 -9.43 15.17
N LEU A 189 -7.51 -8.53 14.49
CA LEU A 189 -7.05 -7.94 13.24
C LEU A 189 -6.70 -6.47 13.50
N GLU A 190 -5.47 -6.10 13.16
CA GLU A 190 -5.01 -4.71 13.19
C GLU A 190 -4.67 -4.28 11.77
N LEU A 191 -5.40 -3.30 11.26
CA LEU A 191 -5.14 -2.65 9.99
C LEU A 191 -4.06 -1.58 10.16
N THR A 192 -3.23 -1.42 9.15
CA THR A 192 -2.30 -0.30 9.06
C THR A 192 -2.20 0.15 7.61
N CYS A 193 -2.39 1.45 7.38
CA CYS A 193 -2.09 2.08 6.10
C CYS A 193 -0.91 3.03 6.27
N CYS A 194 0.26 2.65 5.75
CA CYS A 194 1.52 3.34 5.98
C CYS A 194 2.17 3.82 4.68
N PHE A 195 3.15 4.72 4.78
CA PHE A 195 4.01 5.04 3.64
C PHE A 195 4.81 3.82 3.21
N GLU A 196 5.13 3.69 1.93
CA GLU A 196 5.64 2.46 1.33
C GLU A 196 6.88 1.95 2.07
N THR A 197 7.85 2.83 2.31
CA THR A 197 9.12 2.52 2.99
C THR A 197 9.01 2.30 4.50
N ASN A 198 7.82 2.51 5.08
CA ASN A 198 7.61 2.45 6.53
C ASN A 198 6.85 1.20 6.97
N SER A 199 6.52 0.29 6.07
CA SER A 199 5.65 -0.86 6.37
C SER A 199 6.21 -1.78 7.47
N GLU A 200 7.49 -2.16 7.40
CA GLU A 200 8.11 -3.00 8.42
C GLU A 200 8.19 -2.32 9.79
N LYS A 201 8.61 -1.05 9.82
CA LYS A 201 8.65 -0.25 11.06
C LYS A 201 7.26 -0.17 11.69
N SER A 202 6.23 0.11 10.88
CA SER A 202 4.85 0.24 11.37
C SER A 202 4.34 -1.09 11.91
N ARG A 203 4.60 -2.20 11.21
CA ARG A 203 4.27 -3.56 11.68
C ARG A 203 4.93 -3.87 13.02
N ASN A 204 6.23 -3.62 13.15
CA ASN A 204 6.98 -3.95 14.37
C ASN A 204 6.47 -3.18 15.60
N LEU A 205 6.05 -1.92 15.41
CA LEU A 205 5.39 -1.14 16.45
C LEU A 205 4.06 -1.77 16.87
N LYS A 206 3.24 -2.23 15.92
CA LYS A 206 1.96 -2.90 16.22
C LYS A 206 2.17 -4.26 16.89
N ILE A 207 3.11 -5.08 16.42
CA ILE A 207 3.49 -6.34 17.08
C ILE A 207 3.90 -6.11 18.52
N SER A 208 4.68 -5.05 18.77
CA SER A 208 5.12 -4.68 20.12
C SER A 208 3.94 -4.19 20.97
N LYS A 209 3.07 -3.33 20.43
CA LYS A 209 1.84 -2.86 21.08
C LYS A 209 0.98 -4.03 21.55
N TYR A 210 0.75 -5.02 20.69
CA TYR A 210 -0.16 -6.13 20.97
C TYR A 210 0.53 -7.37 21.55
N ARG A 211 1.76 -7.25 22.08
CA ARG A 211 2.50 -8.39 22.64
C ARG A 211 1.70 -9.10 23.73
N ASP A 212 1.17 -8.33 24.69
CA ASP A 212 0.52 -8.84 25.90
C ASP A 212 -1.01 -8.75 25.88
N ILE A 213 -1.62 -8.59 24.69
CA ILE A 213 -3.07 -8.43 24.54
C ILE A 213 -3.90 -9.57 25.16
N GLN A 214 -3.31 -10.77 25.28
CA GLN A 214 -3.98 -11.91 25.93
C GLN A 214 -4.21 -11.66 27.43
N ASN A 215 -3.28 -11.01 28.10
CA ASN A 215 -3.37 -10.70 29.53
C ASN A 215 -4.37 -9.56 29.80
N ASP A 216 -4.58 -8.69 28.81
CA ASP A 216 -5.55 -7.59 28.86
C ASP A 216 -6.98 -8.04 28.52
N CYS A 217 -7.19 -9.32 28.20
CA CYS A 217 -8.48 -9.83 27.80
C CYS A 217 -9.40 -10.11 28.99
N LYS A 218 -10.61 -9.57 28.93
CA LYS A 218 -11.69 -9.73 29.90
C LYS A 218 -12.28 -11.14 29.93
N LYS A 219 -12.05 -11.93 28.87
CA LYS A 219 -12.63 -13.27 28.66
C LYS A 219 -11.53 -14.28 28.34
N ARG A 220 -11.78 -15.56 28.66
CA ARG A 220 -10.88 -16.64 28.29
C ARG A 220 -11.25 -17.19 26.91
N PHE A 221 -10.25 -17.35 26.06
CA PHE A 221 -10.34 -18.06 24.78
C PHE A 221 -9.21 -19.07 24.70
N ARG A 222 -9.47 -20.29 24.19
CA ARG A 222 -8.43 -21.33 24.08
C ARG A 222 -7.46 -21.10 22.92
N HIS A 223 -7.92 -20.50 21.82
CA HIS A 223 -7.08 -20.29 20.64
C HIS A 223 -7.06 -18.83 20.21
N TRP A 224 -5.86 -18.32 19.94
CA TRP A 224 -5.61 -16.92 19.64
C TRP A 224 -4.84 -16.75 18.33
N ARG A 225 -5.24 -15.77 17.53
CA ARG A 225 -4.45 -15.31 16.37
C ARG A 225 -4.45 -13.80 16.28
N LYS A 226 -3.27 -13.20 16.18
CA LYS A 226 -3.06 -11.79 15.88
C LYS A 226 -2.71 -11.69 14.40
N ILE A 227 -3.46 -10.90 13.64
CA ILE A 227 -3.32 -10.77 12.19
C ILE A 227 -3.10 -9.29 11.91
N PHE A 228 -1.93 -8.94 11.41
CA PHE A 228 -1.60 -7.57 11.04
C PHE A 228 -1.79 -7.43 9.54
N VAL A 229 -2.65 -6.50 9.15
CA VAL A 229 -3.10 -6.25 7.79
C VAL A 229 -2.49 -4.94 7.33
N GLU A 230 -1.41 -4.99 6.55
CA GLU A 230 -0.74 -3.78 6.09
C GLU A 230 -0.95 -3.49 4.60
N PHE A 231 -1.52 -2.32 4.34
CA PHE A 231 -1.54 -1.69 3.03
C PHE A 231 -0.61 -0.47 3.04
N THR A 232 -0.02 -0.18 1.89
CA THR A 232 0.72 1.07 1.68
C THR A 232 -0.18 2.15 1.11
N THR A 233 0.28 3.41 1.07
CA THR A 233 -0.51 4.51 0.49
C THR A 233 -0.76 4.32 -1.00
N LEU A 234 0.14 3.66 -1.71
CA LEU A 234 -0.03 3.24 -3.09
C LEU A 234 -0.78 1.92 -3.24
N GLY A 235 -1.37 1.38 -2.17
CA GLY A 235 -2.21 0.18 -2.22
C GLY A 235 -1.45 -1.13 -2.45
N LEU A 236 -0.11 -1.13 -2.35
CA LEU A 236 0.64 -2.39 -2.25
C LEU A 236 0.34 -3.05 -0.90
N VAL A 237 0.22 -4.38 -0.89
CA VAL A 237 0.01 -5.19 0.30
C VAL A 237 1.26 -6.02 0.62
N THR A 238 1.56 -6.22 1.90
CA THR A 238 2.71 -7.03 2.34
C THR A 238 2.42 -8.53 2.21
N LYS A 239 3.48 -9.35 2.19
CA LYS A 239 3.35 -10.82 2.19
C LYS A 239 2.63 -11.39 3.42
N HIS A 240 2.54 -10.63 4.51
CA HIS A 240 1.90 -11.06 5.75
C HIS A 240 0.38 -11.08 5.69
N ILE A 241 -0.21 -10.45 4.66
CA ILE A 241 -1.65 -10.50 4.45
C ILE A 241 -2.16 -11.94 4.32
N ASP A 242 -1.33 -12.87 3.84
CA ASP A 242 -1.68 -14.28 3.69
C ASP A 242 -2.07 -14.95 5.03
N ASP A 243 -1.67 -14.39 6.19
CA ASP A 243 -2.13 -14.84 7.50
C ASP A 243 -3.66 -14.69 7.65
N LEU A 244 -4.23 -13.67 7.03
CA LEU A 244 -5.68 -13.41 7.02
C LEU A 244 -6.46 -14.52 6.29
N TYR A 245 -5.87 -15.16 5.29
CA TYR A 245 -6.51 -16.27 4.56
C TYR A 245 -6.91 -17.42 5.48
N SER A 246 -6.25 -17.58 6.63
CA SER A 246 -6.62 -18.60 7.63
C SER A 246 -8.05 -18.49 8.15
N VAL A 247 -8.63 -17.28 8.15
CA VAL A 247 -10.02 -17.01 8.52
C VAL A 247 -11.00 -17.53 7.46
N PHE A 248 -10.56 -17.61 6.20
CA PHE A 248 -11.39 -17.89 5.04
C PHE A 248 -11.34 -19.34 4.54
N LYS A 249 -10.43 -20.18 5.06
CA LYS A 249 -10.12 -21.54 4.53
C LYS A 249 -11.33 -22.44 4.26
N ASN A 250 -12.43 -22.27 5.00
CA ASN A 250 -13.64 -23.10 4.88
C ASN A 250 -14.87 -22.25 4.49
N THR A 251 -14.68 -21.26 3.64
CA THR A 251 -15.72 -20.32 3.23
C THR A 251 -15.67 -20.10 1.73
N ASN A 252 -16.80 -19.73 1.12
CA ASN A 252 -16.87 -19.39 -0.30
C ASN A 252 -16.67 -17.87 -0.53
N ILE A 253 -16.16 -17.14 0.46
CA ILE A 253 -15.98 -15.69 0.37
C ILE A 253 -14.75 -15.42 -0.49
N ASN A 254 -14.90 -14.50 -1.44
CA ASN A 254 -13.85 -14.17 -2.39
C ASN A 254 -12.74 -13.32 -1.73
N TYR A 255 -11.82 -13.98 -1.04
CA TYR A 255 -10.67 -13.37 -0.38
C TYR A 255 -9.81 -12.55 -1.34
N LYS A 256 -9.55 -13.07 -2.55
CA LYS A 256 -8.74 -12.37 -3.56
C LYS A 256 -9.38 -11.02 -3.91
N ARG A 257 -10.67 -11.02 -4.22
CA ARG A 257 -11.41 -9.79 -4.56
C ARG A 257 -11.45 -8.80 -3.39
N MET A 258 -11.59 -9.28 -2.16
CA MET A 258 -11.52 -8.44 -0.97
C MET A 258 -10.17 -7.68 -0.92
N ILE A 259 -9.05 -8.38 -1.09
CA ILE A 259 -7.72 -7.76 -1.09
C ILE A 259 -7.60 -6.75 -2.25
N GLU A 260 -7.99 -7.13 -3.46
CA GLU A 260 -7.97 -6.24 -4.64
C GLU A 260 -8.75 -4.93 -4.40
N LYS A 261 -9.93 -5.03 -3.76
CA LYS A 261 -10.74 -3.85 -3.42
C LYS A 261 -10.13 -2.99 -2.34
N CYS A 262 -9.50 -3.59 -1.32
CA CYS A 262 -8.77 -2.83 -0.30
C CYS A 262 -7.58 -2.08 -0.91
N MET A 263 -6.85 -2.70 -1.85
CA MET A 263 -5.74 -2.07 -2.58
C MET A 263 -6.22 -0.90 -3.43
N GLU A 264 -7.34 -1.07 -4.15
CA GLU A 264 -8.00 -0.02 -4.92
C GLU A 264 -8.41 1.16 -4.01
N VAL A 265 -9.05 0.90 -2.88
CA VAL A 265 -9.47 1.94 -1.92
C VAL A 265 -8.29 2.69 -1.34
N ALA A 266 -7.21 1.98 -0.96
CA ALA A 266 -6.00 2.61 -0.45
C ALA A 266 -5.40 3.61 -1.46
N MET A 267 -5.32 3.24 -2.75
CA MET A 267 -4.85 4.13 -3.81
C MET A 267 -5.77 5.34 -4.02
N ARG A 268 -7.09 5.10 -4.14
CA ARG A 268 -8.08 6.15 -4.36
C ARG A 268 -8.10 7.16 -3.22
N ALA A 269 -8.06 6.67 -1.97
CA ALA A 269 -8.04 7.52 -0.79
C ALA A 269 -6.73 8.33 -0.71
N SER A 270 -5.58 7.73 -0.99
CA SER A 270 -4.30 8.46 -1.00
C SER A 270 -4.25 9.52 -2.11
N PHE A 271 -4.76 9.22 -3.30
CA PHE A 271 -4.90 10.19 -4.37
C PHE A 271 -5.83 11.34 -3.96
N TYR A 272 -6.96 11.03 -3.31
CA TYR A 272 -7.89 12.04 -2.84
C TYR A 272 -7.24 12.96 -1.80
N ILE A 273 -6.51 12.41 -0.83
CA ILE A 273 -5.73 13.18 0.16
C ILE A 273 -4.72 14.09 -0.54
N TYR A 274 -4.03 13.58 -1.56
CA TYR A 274 -3.07 14.35 -2.36
C TYR A 274 -3.72 15.52 -3.10
N VAL A 275 -4.83 15.29 -3.81
CA VAL A 275 -5.54 16.35 -4.57
C VAL A 275 -6.21 17.37 -3.65
N ARG A 276 -6.68 16.95 -2.48
CA ARG A 276 -7.28 17.82 -1.47
C ARG A 276 -6.26 18.44 -0.52
N ARG A 277 -4.96 18.25 -0.74
CA ARG A 277 -3.90 18.61 0.22
C ARG A 277 -4.09 20.02 0.76
N ASN A 278 -4.05 21.03 -0.09
CA ASN A 278 -4.13 22.44 0.34
C ASN A 278 -5.58 22.97 0.37
N LYS A 279 -6.57 22.09 0.43
CA LYS A 279 -7.99 22.44 0.54
C LYS A 279 -8.48 22.15 1.95
N GLN A 280 -9.50 22.89 2.39
CA GLN A 280 -10.22 22.58 3.61
C GLN A 280 -10.72 21.13 3.59
N TRP A 281 -10.49 20.43 4.70
CA TRP A 281 -10.97 19.08 4.90
C TRP A 281 -12.40 19.11 5.43
N THR A 282 -13.34 18.55 4.66
CA THR A 282 -14.77 18.56 4.98
C THR A 282 -15.27 17.17 5.38
N SER A 283 -14.39 16.30 5.87
CA SER A 283 -14.70 14.91 6.26
C SER A 283 -15.61 14.21 5.23
N PRO A 284 -15.12 13.98 4.01
CA PRO A 284 -15.93 13.41 2.94
C PRO A 284 -16.48 12.02 3.32
N PRO A 285 -17.58 11.56 2.69
CA PRO A 285 -18.09 10.22 2.90
C PRO A 285 -16.99 9.16 2.73
N ILE A 286 -17.06 8.11 3.55
CA ILE A 286 -16.17 6.96 3.47
C ILE A 286 -16.20 6.37 2.05
N LEU A 287 -15.03 6.07 1.49
CA LEU A 287 -14.95 5.39 0.20
C LEU A 287 -15.32 3.93 0.36
N LYS A 288 -16.52 3.59 -0.12
CA LYS A 288 -17.08 2.24 -0.11
C LYS A 288 -17.02 1.65 -1.52
N PHE A 289 -15.95 0.91 -1.83
CA PHE A 289 -15.83 0.15 -3.07
C PHE A 289 -15.80 -1.35 -2.75
N TYR A 290 -16.81 -2.08 -3.22
CA TYR A 290 -16.98 -3.51 -2.96
C TYR A 290 -16.93 -4.35 -4.25
#